data_AF-A0A534KQB1-F1
#
_entry.id   AF-A0A534KQB1-F1
#
_cell.length_a   1.000
_cell.length_b   1.000
_cell.length_c   1.000
_cell.angle_alpha   90.00
_cell.angle_beta   90.00
_cell.angle_gamma   90.00
#
_symmetry.space_group_name_H-M   'P 1'
#
loop_
_entity.id
_entity.type
_entity.pdbx_description
1 polymer ?
#
loop_
_entity_poly.entity_id
_entity_poly.type
_entity_poly.pdbx_seq_one_letter_code
_entity_poly.pdbx_strand_id
1 'polypeptide(L)'
;MPRPAVRPHTGSRRSSTSGDWPRRFGRSRVQRPSPAIFEGSRRPPGRSSERASTPATHLPFSPVMCHRWEEQRLCRALPSKARVPINQDRLRKMADHGLTEYQARVYLTLLDLGSATASQISPLSKVPRTRIYATMQQLHEKGLVQILPETPLRYKAVPFATYLQTLADDMRSRAKQIDTGLDGLAREFAINAQREPESRGRFEAIYGRKNVRERLLKMYDGATREVIGIGTTKSPGRILGAFMPNLVDKAKQGVRLKYAFCFTPDNRGDVTALLKIAEVRHIDFMMPVYMHVFDGKEFLMSHPIPDDDSS
;
A
#
# COMPACT_ATOMS: atom_id res chain seq x y z
N MET A 1 2.62 -72.05 16.82
CA MET A 1 1.59 -71.40 15.98
C MET A 1 2.22 -70.23 15.23
N PRO A 2 2.72 -70.43 14.00
CA PRO A 2 3.05 -69.34 13.08
C PRO A 2 1.94 -69.16 12.03
N ARG A 3 1.64 -67.90 11.69
CA ARG A 3 0.67 -67.48 10.67
C ARG A 3 1.16 -67.83 9.25
N PRO A 4 0.28 -68.21 8.30
CA PRO A 4 0.68 -68.42 6.91
C PRO A 4 0.58 -67.13 6.08
N ALA A 5 1.44 -67.06 5.06
CA ALA A 5 1.48 -66.06 4.01
C ALA A 5 0.36 -66.28 2.97
N VAL A 6 -0.16 -65.20 2.38
CA VAL A 6 -1.04 -65.23 1.21
C VAL A 6 -0.47 -64.34 0.10
N ARG A 7 -0.39 -64.92 -1.10
CA ARG A 7 0.13 -64.36 -2.37
C ARG A 7 -0.82 -63.33 -3.00
N PRO A 8 -0.32 -62.50 -3.95
CA PRO A 8 -1.15 -61.53 -4.68
C PRO A 8 -1.87 -62.18 -5.88
N HIS A 9 -3.11 -61.77 -6.12
CA HIS A 9 -3.87 -62.10 -7.32
C HIS A 9 -3.61 -61.09 -8.45
N THR A 10 -3.18 -61.62 -9.59
CA THR A 10 -3.29 -61.01 -10.92
C THR A 10 -4.69 -61.27 -11.49
N GLY A 11 -5.26 -60.31 -12.22
CA GLY A 11 -6.53 -60.50 -12.91
C GLY A 11 -6.99 -59.25 -13.66
N SER A 12 -6.98 -59.35 -14.98
CA SER A 12 -7.11 -58.28 -15.98
C SER A 12 -8.53 -58.02 -16.50
N ARG A 13 -8.67 -56.87 -17.20
CA ARG A 13 -9.52 -56.54 -18.38
C ARG A 13 -10.85 -55.78 -18.19
N ARG A 14 -10.79 -54.53 -18.69
CA ARG A 14 -11.65 -53.82 -19.67
C ARG A 14 -13.18 -54.03 -19.65
N SER A 15 -13.91 -52.92 -19.62
CA SER A 15 -14.82 -52.52 -20.71
C SER A 15 -15.20 -51.04 -20.61
N SER A 16 -15.60 -50.49 -21.76
CA SER A 16 -15.81 -49.09 -22.13
C SER A 16 -17.30 -48.80 -22.34
N THR A 17 -17.76 -47.59 -22.01
CA THR A 17 -18.96 -46.90 -22.57
C THR A 17 -18.91 -45.43 -22.10
N SER A 18 -18.67 -44.44 -22.97
CA SER A 18 -19.62 -43.68 -23.84
C SER A 18 -20.37 -42.53 -23.14
N GLY A 19 -20.36 -41.33 -23.73
CA GLY A 19 -21.28 -40.21 -23.44
C GLY A 19 -20.55 -38.87 -23.26
N ASP A 20 -20.28 -38.12 -24.33
CA ASP A 20 -21.11 -37.06 -24.93
C ASP A 20 -21.06 -35.69 -24.22
N TRP A 21 -20.45 -34.71 -24.92
CA TRP A 21 -20.48 -33.27 -24.62
C TRP A 21 -21.14 -32.55 -25.81
N PRO A 22 -22.17 -31.71 -25.61
CA PRO A 22 -22.55 -30.75 -26.64
C PRO A 22 -22.08 -29.33 -26.30
N ARG A 23 -21.24 -28.80 -27.20
CA ARG A 23 -21.09 -27.36 -27.43
C ARG A 23 -22.36 -26.83 -28.09
N ARG A 24 -22.88 -25.68 -27.65
CA ARG A 24 -23.73 -24.81 -28.47
C ARG A 24 -23.30 -23.34 -28.34
N PHE A 25 -22.69 -22.84 -29.40
CA PHE A 25 -22.65 -21.42 -29.74
C PHE A 25 -23.96 -21.08 -30.48
N GLY A 26 -24.61 -19.99 -30.07
CA GLY A 26 -25.72 -19.38 -30.80
C GLY A 26 -25.51 -17.87 -30.85
N ARG A 27 -25.27 -17.36 -32.06
CA ARG A 27 -25.18 -15.92 -32.37
C ARG A 27 -26.59 -15.31 -32.38
N SER A 28 -26.73 -14.10 -31.86
CA SER A 28 -27.78 -13.17 -32.29
C SER A 28 -27.20 -11.76 -32.46
N ARG A 29 -27.65 -11.11 -33.53
CA ARG A 29 -27.22 -9.82 -34.08
C ARG A 29 -28.35 -8.82 -33.84
N VAL A 30 -28.03 -7.52 -34.02
CA VAL A 30 -28.93 -6.36 -34.18
C VAL A 30 -29.28 -5.69 -32.83
N GLN A 31 -29.10 -4.38 -32.59
CA GLN A 31 -29.36 -3.18 -33.40
C GLN A 31 -28.51 -1.99 -32.88
N ARG A 32 -28.01 -1.12 -33.77
CA ARG A 32 -27.49 0.22 -33.46
C ARG A 32 -28.54 1.28 -33.85
N PRO A 33 -28.71 2.39 -33.13
CA PRO A 33 -29.41 3.56 -33.65
C PRO A 33 -28.44 4.55 -34.32
N SER A 34 -28.90 5.16 -35.42
CA SER A 34 -28.27 6.30 -36.10
C SER A 34 -28.57 7.61 -35.36
N PRO A 35 -27.69 8.64 -35.43
CA PRO A 35 -27.97 9.98 -34.90
C PRO A 35 -28.61 10.88 -35.98
N ALA A 36 -29.62 11.65 -35.57
CA ALA A 36 -30.21 12.71 -36.36
C ALA A 36 -29.35 13.98 -36.30
N ILE A 37 -29.19 14.58 -37.48
CA ILE A 37 -28.56 15.86 -37.77
C ILE A 37 -29.54 16.99 -37.43
N PHE A 38 -29.09 18.04 -36.74
CA PHE A 38 -29.71 19.36 -36.86
C PHE A 38 -28.64 20.46 -36.75
N GLU A 39 -28.31 21.01 -37.92
CA GLU A 39 -27.61 22.30 -38.08
C GLU A 39 -28.52 23.46 -37.67
N GLY A 40 -27.95 24.57 -37.21
CA GLY A 40 -28.74 25.77 -36.95
C GLY A 40 -28.05 26.91 -36.23
N SER A 41 -26.79 27.19 -36.56
CA SER A 41 -26.14 28.45 -36.21
C SER A 41 -26.71 29.61 -37.06
N ARG A 42 -27.07 30.74 -36.46
CA ARG A 42 -26.40 32.05 -36.64
C ARG A 42 -27.26 33.23 -36.13
N ARG A 43 -26.55 34.12 -35.43
CA ARG A 43 -26.94 35.49 -35.00
C ARG A 43 -27.21 36.41 -36.20
N PRO A 44 -27.66 37.66 -35.96
CA PRO A 44 -26.71 38.78 -35.95
C PRO A 44 -27.11 39.92 -34.96
N PRO A 45 -26.62 41.17 -35.11
CA PRO A 45 -25.35 41.71 -34.59
C PRO A 45 -25.60 42.81 -33.51
N GLY A 46 -24.67 43.10 -32.59
CA GLY A 46 -23.53 43.99 -32.81
C GLY A 46 -23.89 45.47 -32.58
N ARG A 47 -23.45 46.07 -31.47
CA ARG A 47 -23.14 47.50 -31.37
C ARG A 47 -21.99 47.75 -30.39
N SER A 48 -21.15 48.67 -30.85
CA SER A 48 -19.82 49.10 -30.42
C SER A 48 -19.85 50.25 -29.42
N SER A 49 -18.65 50.56 -28.92
CA SER A 49 -18.18 51.80 -28.28
C SER A 49 -18.84 52.16 -26.93
N GLU A 50 -18.21 52.81 -25.96
CA GLU A 50 -17.10 53.76 -25.99
C GLU A 50 -16.39 53.80 -24.64
N ARG A 51 -15.12 54.19 -24.67
CA ARG A 51 -14.34 54.65 -23.51
C ARG A 51 -14.86 56.01 -23.07
N ALA A 52 -14.90 56.25 -21.77
CA ALA A 52 -14.81 57.59 -21.22
C ALA A 52 -13.92 57.57 -19.96
N SER A 53 -12.77 58.20 -20.12
CA SER A 53 -11.82 58.61 -19.08
C SER A 53 -12.16 60.03 -18.64
N THR A 54 -12.12 60.32 -17.33
CA THR A 54 -11.61 61.57 -16.71
C THR A 54 -11.74 61.51 -15.17
N PRO A 55 -11.01 62.35 -14.40
CA PRO A 55 -10.28 61.90 -13.23
C PRO A 55 -10.65 62.68 -11.94
N ALA A 56 -9.80 62.49 -10.93
CA ALA A 56 -9.62 63.25 -9.69
C ALA A 56 -10.48 62.82 -8.50
N THR A 57 -9.82 62.47 -7.38
CA THR A 57 -9.62 63.39 -6.25
C THR A 57 -8.81 62.68 -5.15
N HIS A 58 -7.72 63.31 -4.74
CA HIS A 58 -6.88 62.93 -3.60
C HIS A 58 -7.59 63.22 -2.28
N LEU A 59 -7.47 62.32 -1.29
CA LEU A 59 -7.40 62.67 0.12
C LEU A 59 -6.37 61.76 0.83
N PRO A 60 -5.68 62.25 1.88
CA PRO A 60 -4.45 61.67 2.40
C PRO A 60 -4.72 60.76 3.60
N PHE A 61 -4.01 59.63 3.69
CA PHE A 61 -3.94 58.84 4.92
C PHE A 61 -2.49 58.49 5.28
N SER A 62 -2.23 58.70 6.56
CA SER A 62 -0.98 58.60 7.34
C SER A 62 -0.22 57.26 7.16
N PRO A 63 1.11 57.22 7.37
CA PRO A 63 1.92 56.03 7.10
C PRO A 63 1.82 55.06 8.27
N VAL A 64 1.04 53.99 8.09
CA VAL A 64 1.15 52.81 8.94
C VAL A 64 2.30 51.97 8.40
N MET A 65 3.35 51.84 9.22
CA MET A 65 4.43 50.87 9.02
C MET A 65 3.82 49.47 8.83
N CYS A 66 3.80 49.02 7.58
CA CYS A 66 3.61 47.62 7.25
C CYS A 66 4.98 47.01 7.00
N HIS A 67 5.31 46.00 7.80
CA HIS A 67 6.55 45.23 7.72
C HIS A 67 6.77 44.70 6.30
N ARG A 68 7.64 45.38 5.56
CA ARG A 68 8.15 44.97 4.26
C ARG A 68 9.18 43.86 4.46
N TRP A 69 8.69 42.64 4.70
CA TRP A 69 9.48 41.43 4.68
C TRP A 69 8.87 40.45 3.65
N GLU A 70 9.71 40.07 2.68
CA GLU A 70 9.59 38.86 1.85
C GLU A 70 8.59 38.77 0.67
N GLU A 71 8.63 39.72 -0.25
CA GLU A 71 8.09 39.51 -1.62
C GLU A 71 9.11 39.84 -2.74
N GLN A 72 10.37 39.46 -2.54
CA GLN A 72 11.43 39.62 -3.57
C GLN A 72 12.29 38.36 -3.81
N ARG A 73 11.72 37.16 -3.69
CA ARG A 73 12.47 35.91 -3.97
C ARG A 73 11.76 34.89 -4.87
N LEU A 74 10.90 35.31 -5.80
CA LEU A 74 10.26 34.37 -6.74
C LEU A 74 10.26 34.80 -8.21
N CYS A 75 11.24 35.63 -8.60
CA CYS A 75 11.59 35.83 -10.01
C CYS A 75 13.11 35.75 -10.18
N ARG A 76 13.71 34.60 -9.83
CA ARG A 76 15.01 34.25 -10.41
C ARG A 76 14.76 33.91 -11.87
N ALA A 77 15.25 34.75 -12.77
CA ALA A 77 15.36 34.46 -14.19
C ALA A 77 15.90 33.03 -14.38
N LEU A 78 15.13 32.19 -15.07
CA LEU A 78 15.58 30.86 -15.47
C LEU A 78 16.85 31.03 -16.31
N PRO A 79 17.96 30.36 -15.97
CA PRO A 79 19.19 30.51 -16.74
C PRO A 79 18.96 30.02 -18.17
N SER A 80 19.46 30.80 -19.13
CA SER A 80 19.48 30.52 -20.56
C SER A 80 19.94 29.09 -20.86
N LYS A 81 19.11 28.33 -21.58
CA LYS A 81 19.38 27.02 -22.23
C LYS A 81 20.44 26.16 -21.53
N ALA A 82 20.19 25.78 -20.28
CA ALA A 82 20.89 24.64 -19.71
C ALA A 82 20.39 23.37 -20.42
N ARG A 83 21.24 22.77 -21.26
CA ARG A 83 20.94 21.52 -21.94
C ARG A 83 20.52 20.48 -20.91
N VAL A 84 19.39 19.80 -21.08
CA VAL A 84 18.93 18.79 -20.11
C VAL A 84 19.70 17.50 -20.35
N PRO A 85 20.71 17.14 -19.52
CA PRO A 85 21.51 15.95 -19.80
C PRO A 85 20.71 14.69 -19.50
N ILE A 86 20.86 13.67 -20.34
CA ILE A 86 20.42 12.31 -20.04
C ILE A 86 21.50 11.69 -19.15
N ASN A 87 21.28 11.70 -17.84
CA ASN A 87 22.13 11.00 -16.86
C ASN A 87 21.33 9.91 -16.13
N GLN A 88 22.05 8.97 -15.50
CA GLN A 88 21.42 7.84 -14.82
C GLN A 88 20.50 8.28 -13.67
N ASP A 89 20.88 9.32 -12.92
CA ASP A 89 20.08 9.83 -11.80
C ASP A 89 18.70 10.32 -12.23
N ARG A 90 18.61 11.04 -13.36
CA ARG A 90 17.33 11.53 -13.88
C ARG A 90 16.49 10.40 -14.42
N LEU A 91 17.10 9.43 -15.11
CA LEU A 91 16.39 8.24 -15.59
C LEU A 91 15.79 7.46 -14.41
N ARG A 92 16.56 7.28 -13.33
CA ARG A 92 16.10 6.64 -12.10
C ARG A 92 14.92 7.39 -11.48
N LYS A 93 15.02 8.71 -11.29
CA LYS A 93 13.92 9.53 -10.73
C LYS A 93 12.62 9.42 -11.53
N MET A 94 12.72 9.34 -12.86
CA MET A 94 11.54 9.16 -13.70
C MET A 94 11.00 7.73 -13.64
N ALA A 95 11.87 6.73 -13.51
CA ALA A 95 11.48 5.34 -13.32
C ALA A 95 10.75 5.10 -11.99
N ASP A 96 11.26 5.70 -10.91
CA ASP A 96 10.63 5.70 -9.59
C ASP A 96 9.22 6.32 -9.60
N HIS A 97 8.87 7.07 -10.66
CA HIS A 97 7.57 7.72 -10.83
C HIS A 97 6.80 7.15 -12.04
N GLY A 98 7.10 5.91 -12.46
CA GLY A 98 6.24 5.14 -13.35
C GLY A 98 6.47 5.36 -14.84
N LEU A 99 7.67 5.82 -15.24
CA LEU A 99 8.11 5.85 -16.63
C LEU A 99 9.11 4.73 -16.92
N THR A 100 9.06 4.17 -18.12
CA THR A 100 10.11 3.24 -18.59
C THR A 100 11.36 4.00 -18.97
N GLU A 101 12.51 3.31 -19.04
CA GLU A 101 13.77 3.94 -19.46
C GLU A 101 13.67 4.58 -20.86
N TYR A 102 12.99 3.91 -21.80
CA TYR A 102 12.75 4.46 -23.14
C TYR A 102 11.92 5.75 -23.09
N GLN A 103 10.84 5.76 -22.29
CA GLN A 103 9.99 6.93 -22.09
C GLN A 103 10.76 8.09 -21.47
N ALA A 104 11.56 7.82 -20.42
CA ALA A 104 12.36 8.83 -19.75
C ALA A 104 13.42 9.45 -20.69
N ARG A 105 14.14 8.62 -21.47
CA ARG A 105 15.12 9.11 -22.46
C ARG A 105 14.47 10.02 -23.49
N VAL A 106 13.36 9.58 -24.08
CA VAL A 106 12.62 10.34 -25.11
C VAL A 106 12.09 11.67 -24.56
N TYR A 107 11.52 11.65 -23.36
CA TYR A 107 10.99 12.84 -22.71
C TYR A 107 12.09 13.84 -22.31
N LEU A 108 13.23 13.37 -21.76
CA LEU A 108 14.37 14.23 -21.45
C LEU A 108 14.94 14.89 -22.71
N THR A 109 15.04 14.15 -23.82
CA THR A 109 15.41 14.74 -25.13
C THR A 109 14.41 15.79 -25.57
N LEU A 110 13.11 15.55 -25.38
CA LEU A 110 12.08 16.52 -25.78
C LEU A 110 12.08 17.77 -24.89
N LEU A 111 12.40 17.64 -23.59
CA LEU A 111 12.61 18.78 -22.70
C LEU A 111 13.77 19.67 -23.15
N ASP A 112 14.83 19.06 -23.67
CA ASP A 112 16.00 19.78 -24.21
C ASP A 112 15.66 20.55 -25.50
N LEU A 113 14.90 19.91 -26.39
CA LEU A 113 14.52 20.47 -27.69
C LEU A 113 13.31 21.41 -27.63
N GLY A 114 12.51 21.33 -26.57
CA GLY A 114 11.23 22.04 -26.38
C GLY A 114 10.10 21.51 -27.27
N SER A 115 10.28 21.61 -28.59
CA SER A 115 9.39 20.97 -29.57
C SER A 115 10.18 20.38 -30.73
N ALA A 116 9.92 19.12 -31.04
CA ALA A 116 10.68 18.39 -32.04
C ALA A 116 9.84 17.32 -32.77
N THR A 117 10.31 16.92 -33.94
CA THR A 117 9.76 15.82 -34.73
C THR A 117 10.41 14.48 -34.32
N ALA A 118 9.79 13.35 -34.67
CA ALA A 118 10.37 12.03 -34.42
C ALA A 118 11.78 11.86 -35.02
N SER A 119 12.06 12.52 -36.15
CA SER A 119 13.38 12.53 -36.80
C SER A 119 14.47 13.15 -35.94
N GLN A 120 14.15 14.21 -35.22
CA GLN A 120 15.10 14.95 -34.39
C GLN A 120 15.33 14.25 -33.05
N ILE A 121 14.32 13.54 -32.55
CA ILE A 121 14.36 12.93 -31.20
C ILE A 121 15.10 11.59 -31.21
N SER A 122 14.93 10.77 -32.26
CA SER A 122 15.55 9.44 -32.34
C SER A 122 17.08 9.44 -32.14
N PRO A 123 17.88 10.27 -32.85
CA PRO A 123 19.34 10.24 -32.68
C PRO A 123 19.79 10.72 -31.30
N LEU A 124 19.10 11.70 -30.71
CA LEU A 124 19.48 12.30 -29.42
C LEU A 124 19.05 11.45 -28.21
N SER A 125 17.91 10.75 -28.31
CA SER A 125 17.41 9.86 -27.27
C SER A 125 18.09 8.48 -27.27
N LYS A 126 18.81 8.15 -28.35
CA LYS A 126 19.34 6.80 -28.63
C LYS A 126 18.23 5.73 -28.68
N VAL A 127 17.01 6.14 -29.03
CA VAL A 127 15.86 5.24 -29.18
C VAL A 127 15.51 5.10 -30.66
N PRO A 128 15.33 3.86 -31.18
CA PRO A 128 14.99 3.64 -32.57
C PRO A 128 13.70 4.37 -32.98
N ARG A 129 13.70 4.98 -34.18
CA ARG A 129 12.56 5.75 -34.70
C ARG A 129 11.24 4.98 -34.68
N THR A 130 11.29 3.67 -34.92
CA THR A 130 10.12 2.77 -34.88
C THR A 130 9.41 2.77 -33.52
N ARG A 131 10.14 3.00 -32.42
CA ARG A 131 9.58 3.07 -31.05
C ARG A 131 9.17 4.48 -30.63
N ILE A 132 9.65 5.53 -31.30
CA ILE A 132 9.35 6.93 -30.92
C ILE A 132 7.86 7.21 -30.99
N TYR A 133 7.17 6.85 -32.07
CA TYR A 133 5.75 7.13 -32.24
C TYR A 133 4.90 6.49 -31.13
N ALA A 134 5.11 5.20 -30.85
CA ALA A 134 4.41 4.50 -29.77
C ALA A 134 4.74 5.09 -28.39
N THR A 135 6.00 5.45 -28.15
CA THR A 135 6.44 6.05 -26.88
C THR A 135 5.83 7.45 -26.68
N MET A 136 5.72 8.25 -27.74
CA MET A 136 5.08 9.56 -27.69
C MET A 136 3.59 9.47 -27.40
N GLN A 137 2.91 8.47 -27.95
CA GLN A 137 1.50 8.22 -27.64
C GLN A 137 1.31 7.85 -26.16
N GLN A 138 2.14 6.95 -25.62
CA GLN A 138 2.10 6.59 -24.20
C GLN A 138 2.42 7.78 -23.28
N LEU A 139 3.37 8.62 -23.67
CA LEU A 139 3.69 9.85 -22.93
C LEU A 139 2.56 10.89 -23.04
N HIS A 140 1.85 10.94 -24.16
CA HIS A 140 0.67 11.78 -24.33
C HIS A 140 -0.48 11.34 -23.42
N GLU A 141 -0.76 10.03 -23.35
CA GLU A 141 -1.75 9.45 -22.44
C GLU A 141 -1.42 9.72 -20.97
N LYS A 142 -0.13 9.75 -20.62
CA LYS A 142 0.35 10.17 -19.28
C LYS A 142 0.34 11.69 -19.07
N GLY A 143 -0.09 12.49 -20.05
CA GLY A 143 -0.10 13.96 -19.95
C GLY A 143 1.28 14.63 -19.98
N LEU A 144 2.34 13.89 -20.35
CA LEU A 144 3.71 14.38 -20.40
C LEU A 144 4.07 15.01 -21.76
N VAL A 145 3.34 14.71 -22.82
CA VAL A 145 3.60 15.21 -24.17
C VAL A 145 2.31 15.69 -24.82
N GLN A 146 2.39 16.81 -25.55
CA GLN A 146 1.35 17.26 -26.47
C GLN A 146 1.76 16.91 -27.90
N ILE A 147 0.84 16.30 -28.65
CA ILE A 147 1.01 16.00 -30.07
C ILE A 147 0.40 17.14 -30.87
N LEU A 148 1.21 17.79 -31.70
CA LEU A 148 0.79 18.88 -32.58
C LEU A 148 0.61 18.31 -33.99
N PRO A 149 -0.60 18.39 -34.58
CA PRO A 149 -0.91 17.82 -35.90
C PRO A 149 -0.34 18.70 -37.03
N GLU A 150 0.97 18.87 -37.04
CA GLU A 150 1.74 19.55 -38.08
C GLU A 150 2.30 18.53 -39.09
N THR A 151 2.70 18.99 -40.28
CA THR A 151 3.38 18.15 -41.28
C THR A 151 4.82 18.64 -41.45
N PRO A 152 5.84 17.91 -40.95
CA PRO A 152 5.79 16.63 -40.23
C PRO A 152 5.32 16.75 -38.77
N LEU A 153 4.79 15.67 -38.20
CA LEU A 153 4.21 15.62 -36.85
C LEU A 153 5.22 16.10 -35.79
N ARG A 154 4.78 17.06 -34.96
CA ARG A 154 5.59 17.63 -33.88
C ARG A 154 5.07 17.22 -32.51
N TYR A 155 6.01 17.13 -31.58
CA TYR A 155 5.75 16.86 -30.18
C TYR A 155 6.23 18.04 -29.35
N LYS A 156 5.55 18.33 -28.24
CA LYS A 156 5.92 19.35 -27.27
C LYS A 156 5.89 18.74 -25.87
N ALA A 157 6.95 18.96 -25.09
CA ALA A 157 6.96 18.49 -23.70
C ALA A 157 6.02 19.32 -22.82
N VAL A 158 5.29 18.65 -21.94
CA VAL A 158 4.53 19.25 -20.83
C VAL A 158 5.41 19.19 -19.57
N PRO A 159 5.39 20.19 -18.68
CA PRO A 159 6.18 20.16 -17.45
C PRO A 159 5.90 18.92 -16.58
N PHE A 160 6.96 18.29 -16.09
CA PHE A 160 6.86 17.07 -15.27
C PHE A 160 6.06 17.30 -13.98
N ALA A 161 6.05 18.53 -13.45
CA ALA A 161 5.28 18.88 -12.26
C ALA A 161 3.77 18.63 -12.43
N THR A 162 3.21 18.88 -13.61
CA THR A 162 1.79 18.63 -13.90
C THR A 162 1.49 17.13 -13.83
N TYR A 163 2.35 16.30 -14.39
CA TYR A 163 2.24 14.84 -14.29
C TYR A 163 2.30 14.36 -12.84
N LEU A 164 3.22 14.89 -12.04
CA LEU A 164 3.33 14.53 -10.63
C LEU A 164 2.11 14.94 -9.80
N GLN A 165 1.51 16.09 -10.09
CA GLN A 165 0.27 16.52 -9.45
C GLN A 165 -0.87 15.55 -9.75
N THR A 166 -1.11 15.24 -11.03
CA THR A 166 -2.13 14.27 -11.44
C THR A 166 -1.88 12.89 -10.82
N LEU A 167 -0.63 12.42 -10.82
CA LEU A 167 -0.26 11.14 -10.21
C LEU A 167 -0.56 11.13 -8.69
N ALA A 168 -0.22 12.21 -7.98
CA ALA A 168 -0.49 12.33 -6.55
C ALA A 168 -1.99 12.32 -6.25
N ASP A 169 -2.79 13.03 -7.05
CA ASP A 169 -4.24 13.08 -6.88
C ASP A 169 -4.91 11.74 -7.19
N ASP A 170 -4.46 11.03 -8.22
CA ASP A 170 -4.91 9.67 -8.52
C ASP A 170 -4.60 8.70 -7.38
N MET A 171 -3.41 8.77 -6.80
CA MET A 171 -3.03 7.92 -5.67
C MET A 171 -3.89 8.22 -4.43
N ARG A 172 -4.13 9.50 -4.11
CA ARG A 172 -5.02 9.89 -3.01
C ARG A 172 -6.45 9.42 -3.25
N SER A 173 -6.95 9.55 -4.47
CA SER A 173 -8.28 9.10 -4.85
C SER A 173 -8.44 7.59 -4.68
N ARG A 174 -7.46 6.80 -5.15
CA ARG A 174 -7.44 5.34 -4.97
C ARG A 174 -7.36 4.93 -3.50
N ALA A 175 -6.52 5.60 -2.71
CA ALA A 175 -6.45 5.35 -1.27
C ALA A 175 -7.82 5.59 -0.61
N LYS A 176 -8.47 6.72 -0.93
CA LYS A 176 -9.82 7.03 -0.43
C LYS A 176 -10.88 6.02 -0.88
N GLN A 177 -10.81 5.53 -2.11
CA GLN A 177 -11.72 4.50 -2.62
C GLN A 177 -11.54 3.18 -1.86
N ILE A 178 -10.30 2.79 -1.57
CA ILE A 178 -10.00 1.60 -0.77
C ILE A 178 -10.53 1.79 0.65
N ASP A 179 -10.26 2.93 1.30
CA ASP A 179 -10.74 3.21 2.65
C ASP A 179 -12.27 3.19 2.73
N THR A 180 -12.95 3.81 1.76
CA THR A 180 -14.42 3.85 1.72
C THR A 180 -15.01 2.46 1.42
N GLY A 181 -14.33 1.66 0.61
CA GLY A 181 -14.74 0.31 0.24
C GLY A 181 -14.28 -0.79 1.21
N LEU A 182 -13.49 -0.46 2.23
CA LEU A 182 -12.79 -1.43 3.07
C LEU A 182 -13.76 -2.39 3.76
N ASP A 183 -14.81 -1.86 4.39
CA ASP A 183 -15.81 -2.68 5.07
C ASP A 183 -16.62 -3.54 4.09
N GLY A 184 -16.93 -3.00 2.90
CA GLY A 184 -17.65 -3.72 1.86
C GLY A 184 -16.82 -4.89 1.29
N LEU A 185 -15.57 -4.61 0.92
CA LEU A 185 -14.62 -5.60 0.42
C LEU A 185 -14.27 -6.63 1.50
N ALA A 186 -14.10 -6.22 2.75
CA ALA A 186 -13.83 -7.15 3.86
C ALA A 186 -15.00 -8.11 4.10
N ARG A 187 -16.24 -7.69 3.88
CA ARG A 187 -17.43 -8.55 3.98
C ARG A 187 -17.62 -9.44 2.75
N GLU A 188 -17.45 -8.90 1.55
CA GLU A 188 -17.60 -9.63 0.30
C GLU A 188 -16.55 -10.73 0.14
N PHE A 189 -15.31 -10.43 0.51
CA PHE A 189 -14.19 -11.36 0.51
C PHE A 189 -13.88 -11.90 1.91
N ALA A 190 -14.86 -11.87 2.82
CA ALA A 190 -14.71 -12.50 4.12
C ALA A 190 -14.37 -13.98 3.93
N ILE A 191 -13.38 -14.47 4.67
CA ILE A 191 -13.04 -15.88 4.67
C ILE A 191 -14.29 -16.64 5.13
N ASN A 192 -14.87 -17.46 4.25
CA ASN A 192 -16.01 -18.31 4.57
C ASN A 192 -15.59 -19.38 5.59
N ALA A 193 -15.62 -19.02 6.87
CA ALA A 193 -15.30 -19.89 8.01
C ALA A 193 -16.35 -20.98 8.29
N GLN A 194 -17.23 -21.30 7.32
CA GLN A 194 -18.32 -22.26 7.54
C GLN A 194 -17.94 -23.74 7.31
N ARG A 195 -16.67 -24.08 7.07
CA ARG A 195 -16.21 -25.47 7.12
C ARG A 195 -14.78 -25.58 7.64
N GLU A 196 -14.55 -25.26 8.90
CA GLU A 196 -13.52 -25.96 9.65
C GLU A 196 -14.20 -26.82 10.71
N PRO A 197 -14.04 -28.16 10.69
CA PRO A 197 -14.54 -28.98 11.77
C PRO A 197 -13.83 -28.54 13.04
N GLU A 198 -14.58 -27.95 13.96
CA GLU A 198 -14.22 -27.87 15.37
C GLU A 198 -13.66 -29.24 15.79
N SER A 199 -12.52 -29.25 16.51
CA SER A 199 -11.95 -30.43 17.19
C SER A 199 -10.69 -31.10 16.60
N ARG A 200 -9.75 -30.35 16.02
CA ARG A 200 -8.32 -30.73 16.12
C ARG A 200 -7.47 -29.52 16.45
N GLY A 201 -6.75 -29.57 17.58
CA GLY A 201 -5.82 -28.52 17.99
C GLY A 201 -4.88 -28.18 16.84
N ARG A 202 -5.00 -26.95 16.31
CA ARG A 202 -4.18 -26.45 15.21
C ARG A 202 -2.93 -25.80 15.80
N PHE A 203 -1.76 -26.28 15.38
CA PHE A 203 -0.50 -25.62 15.66
C PHE A 203 -0.14 -24.70 14.49
N GLU A 204 0.22 -23.47 14.81
CA GLU A 204 0.69 -22.48 13.85
C GLU A 204 2.10 -22.05 14.24
N ALA A 205 3.03 -22.06 13.28
CA ALA A 205 4.39 -21.56 13.48
C ALA A 205 4.43 -20.06 13.19
N ILE A 206 4.78 -19.27 14.21
CA ILE A 206 4.93 -17.82 14.08
C ILE A 206 6.42 -17.48 14.11
N TYR A 207 6.89 -16.79 13.08
CA TYR A 207 8.29 -16.38 12.95
C TYR A 207 8.46 -14.89 13.26
N GLY A 208 9.50 -14.57 14.02
CA GLY A 208 9.90 -13.20 14.35
C GLY A 208 9.22 -12.63 15.61
N ARG A 209 10.02 -11.94 16.44
CA ARG A 209 9.57 -11.38 17.74
C ARG A 209 8.37 -10.44 17.60
N LYS A 210 8.36 -9.58 16.58
CA LYS A 210 7.27 -8.63 16.33
C LYS A 210 5.94 -9.35 16.13
N ASN A 211 5.93 -10.39 15.29
CA ASN A 211 4.72 -11.17 14.99
C ASN A 211 4.24 -11.94 16.22
N VAL A 212 5.16 -12.52 17.00
CA VAL A 212 4.83 -13.18 18.28
C VAL A 212 4.18 -12.18 19.26
N ARG A 213 4.76 -10.97 19.39
CA ARG A 213 4.21 -9.92 20.25
C ARG A 213 2.84 -9.46 19.79
N GLU A 214 2.66 -9.23 18.50
CA GLU A 214 1.35 -8.84 17.92
C GLU A 214 0.29 -9.94 18.12
N ARG A 215 0.68 -11.22 17.99
CA ARG A 215 -0.24 -12.33 18.29
C ARG A 215 -0.62 -12.35 19.77
N LEU A 216 0.35 -12.22 20.68
CA LEU A 216 0.09 -12.16 22.12
C LEU A 216 -0.85 -11.00 22.48
N LEU A 217 -0.64 -9.80 21.93
CA LEU A 217 -1.55 -8.66 22.14
C LEU A 217 -2.99 -8.99 21.77
N LYS A 218 -3.20 -9.59 20.58
CA LYS A 218 -4.53 -10.02 20.14
C LYS A 218 -5.14 -11.07 21.08
N MET A 219 -4.33 -12.00 21.59
CA MET A 219 -4.81 -13.02 22.54
C MET A 219 -5.17 -12.41 23.90
N TYR A 220 -4.39 -11.44 24.40
CA TYR A 220 -4.73 -10.68 25.59
C TYR A 220 -6.05 -9.93 25.42
N ASP A 221 -6.23 -9.22 24.30
CA ASP A 221 -7.45 -8.47 24.00
C ASP A 221 -8.69 -9.38 23.92
N GLY A 222 -8.53 -10.59 23.38
CA GLY A 222 -9.60 -11.58 23.28
C GLY A 222 -9.90 -12.34 24.57
N ALA A 223 -9.06 -12.26 25.61
CA ALA A 223 -9.23 -13.03 26.84
C ALA A 223 -10.44 -12.57 27.66
N THR A 224 -11.22 -13.51 28.16
CA THR A 224 -12.50 -13.25 28.85
C THR A 224 -12.62 -13.87 30.24
N ARG A 225 -11.83 -14.91 30.56
CA ARG A 225 -11.94 -15.69 31.81
C ARG A 225 -10.63 -15.75 32.57
N GLU A 226 -9.54 -16.15 31.91
CA GLU A 226 -8.23 -16.27 32.55
C GLU A 226 -7.07 -16.22 31.56
N VAL A 227 -5.94 -15.71 32.03
CA VAL A 227 -4.64 -15.79 31.36
C VAL A 227 -3.66 -16.45 32.31
N ILE A 228 -3.02 -17.52 31.85
CA ILE A 228 -2.00 -18.25 32.60
C ILE A 228 -0.67 -18.14 31.86
N GLY A 229 0.34 -17.53 32.48
CA GLY A 229 1.69 -17.44 31.93
C GLY A 229 2.71 -18.21 32.75
N ILE A 230 3.55 -19.02 32.10
CA ILE A 230 4.75 -19.60 32.70
C ILE A 230 5.96 -19.21 31.86
N GLY A 231 7.05 -18.80 32.49
CA GLY A 231 8.18 -18.29 31.74
C GLY A 231 9.50 -18.27 32.49
N THR A 232 10.49 -17.74 31.78
CA THR A 232 11.87 -17.60 32.24
C THR A 232 12.00 -16.51 33.31
N THR A 233 13.17 -16.41 33.93
CA THR A 233 13.50 -15.35 34.90
C THR A 233 13.37 -13.93 34.32
N LYS A 234 13.56 -13.75 33.01
CA LYS A 234 13.40 -12.47 32.29
C LYS A 234 11.95 -12.18 31.84
N SER A 235 11.01 -13.12 32.02
CA SER A 235 9.62 -12.96 31.58
C SER A 235 8.85 -11.86 32.34
N PRO A 236 9.01 -11.69 33.67
CA PRO A 236 8.33 -10.62 34.41
C PRO A 236 8.50 -9.22 33.79
N GLY A 237 9.74 -8.77 33.57
CA GLY A 237 10.01 -7.46 32.97
C GLY A 237 9.50 -7.33 31.54
N ARG A 238 9.57 -8.41 30.74
CA ARG A 238 9.01 -8.39 29.37
C ARG A 238 7.50 -8.26 29.35
N ILE A 239 6.82 -8.94 30.28
CA ILE A 239 5.35 -8.87 30.39
C ILE A 239 4.92 -7.48 30.80
N LEU A 240 5.58 -6.90 31.80
CA LEU A 240 5.34 -5.51 32.21
C LEU A 240 5.63 -4.53 31.06
N GLY A 241 6.78 -4.65 30.41
CA GLY A 241 7.16 -3.72 29.33
C GLY A 241 6.23 -3.77 28.11
N ALA A 242 5.73 -4.95 27.75
CA ALA A 242 4.95 -5.13 26.53
C ALA A 242 3.43 -5.09 26.72
N PHE A 243 2.92 -5.52 27.86
CA PHE A 243 1.49 -5.84 28.03
C PHE A 243 0.82 -5.11 29.20
N MET A 244 1.51 -4.22 29.92
CA MET A 244 0.94 -3.53 31.10
C MET A 244 -0.45 -2.91 30.86
N PRO A 245 -0.71 -2.18 29.75
CA PRO A 245 -2.04 -1.62 29.50
C PRO A 245 -3.12 -2.71 29.43
N ASN A 246 -2.86 -3.78 28.66
CA ASN A 246 -3.79 -4.89 28.50
C ASN A 246 -4.02 -5.63 29.82
N LEU A 247 -2.99 -5.82 30.65
CA LEU A 247 -3.15 -6.48 31.95
C LEU A 247 -4.05 -5.66 32.87
N VAL A 248 -3.87 -4.34 32.93
CA VAL A 248 -4.71 -3.46 33.73
C VAL A 248 -6.16 -3.50 33.25
N ASP A 249 -6.39 -3.43 31.94
CA ASP A 249 -7.74 -3.45 31.38
C ASP A 249 -8.41 -4.81 31.58
N LYS A 250 -7.67 -5.90 31.45
CA LYS A 250 -8.18 -7.26 31.68
C LYS A 250 -8.46 -7.53 33.15
N ALA A 251 -7.62 -7.03 34.06
CA ALA A 251 -7.89 -7.08 35.49
C ALA A 251 -9.17 -6.31 35.86
N LYS A 252 -9.39 -5.12 35.28
CA LYS A 252 -10.64 -4.35 35.45
C LYS A 252 -11.87 -5.09 34.90
N GLN A 253 -11.71 -5.85 33.83
CA GLN A 253 -12.76 -6.71 33.25
C GLN A 253 -13.01 -8.00 34.07
N GLY A 254 -12.27 -8.23 35.17
CA GLY A 254 -12.41 -9.41 36.01
C GLY A 254 -11.75 -10.67 35.47
N VAL A 255 -10.88 -10.55 34.46
CA VAL A 255 -10.10 -11.67 33.92
C VAL A 255 -9.03 -12.06 34.92
N ARG A 256 -8.94 -13.36 35.27
CA ARG A 256 -7.96 -13.87 36.23
C ARG A 256 -6.57 -13.97 35.59
N LEU A 257 -5.63 -13.16 36.05
CA LEU A 257 -4.26 -13.15 35.58
C LEU A 257 -3.39 -13.98 36.54
N LYS A 258 -2.80 -15.07 36.05
CA LYS A 258 -1.99 -16.00 36.84
C LYS A 258 -0.64 -16.22 36.16
N TYR A 259 0.43 -16.11 36.93
CA TYR A 259 1.79 -16.27 36.43
C TYR A 259 2.66 -17.14 37.32
N ALA A 260 3.60 -17.86 36.71
CA ALA A 260 4.57 -18.70 37.39
C ALA A 260 5.99 -18.44 36.84
N PHE A 261 6.92 -18.06 37.71
CA PHE A 261 8.31 -17.75 37.34
C PHE A 261 9.30 -18.24 38.40
N CYS A 262 10.52 -18.57 37.96
CA CYS A 262 11.63 -18.74 38.89
C CYS A 262 12.02 -17.36 39.43
N PHE A 263 11.98 -17.21 40.75
CA PHE A 263 12.27 -15.94 41.40
C PHE A 263 13.77 -15.85 41.62
N THR A 264 14.35 -14.76 41.14
CA THR A 264 15.77 -14.45 41.32
C THR A 264 15.89 -13.05 41.93
N PRO A 265 17.04 -12.73 42.55
CA PRO A 265 17.29 -11.36 43.00
C PRO A 265 17.08 -10.32 41.89
N ASP A 266 17.45 -10.66 40.64
CA ASP A 266 17.39 -9.77 39.48
C ASP A 266 15.96 -9.42 39.05
N ASN A 267 15.00 -10.34 39.19
CA ASN A 267 13.61 -10.12 38.75
C ASN A 267 12.66 -9.72 39.88
N ARG A 268 13.17 -9.53 41.10
CA ARG A 268 12.37 -9.20 42.28
C ARG A 268 11.50 -7.96 42.07
N GLY A 269 12.06 -6.91 41.46
CA GLY A 269 11.33 -5.67 41.17
C GLY A 269 10.12 -5.90 40.25
N ASP A 270 10.36 -6.60 39.15
CA ASP A 270 9.32 -6.93 38.17
C ASP A 270 8.24 -7.85 38.75
N VAL A 271 8.64 -8.88 39.51
CA VAL A 271 7.70 -9.78 40.21
C VAL A 271 6.82 -8.98 41.19
N THR A 272 7.42 -8.06 41.94
CA THR A 272 6.69 -7.20 42.89
C THR A 272 5.69 -6.28 42.18
N ALA A 273 6.03 -5.77 41.00
CA ALA A 273 5.12 -4.96 40.20
C ALA A 273 3.96 -5.80 39.64
N LEU A 274 4.22 -7.03 39.14
CA LEU A 274 3.18 -7.93 38.63
C LEU A 274 2.22 -8.39 39.73
N LEU A 275 2.71 -8.64 40.94
CA LEU A 275 1.88 -9.04 42.09
C LEU A 275 0.75 -8.05 42.41
N LYS A 276 0.85 -6.78 41.98
CA LYS A 276 -0.19 -5.76 42.18
C LYS A 276 -1.42 -5.97 41.30
N ILE A 277 -1.28 -6.71 40.20
CA ILE A 277 -2.32 -6.86 39.16
C ILE A 277 -2.64 -8.32 38.85
N ALA A 278 -1.79 -9.26 39.27
CA ALA A 278 -1.92 -10.68 38.95
C ALA A 278 -1.46 -11.58 40.11
N GLU A 279 -1.96 -12.80 40.13
CA GLU A 279 -1.44 -13.85 41.02
C GLU A 279 -0.11 -14.36 40.46
N VAL A 280 1.00 -14.17 41.18
CA VAL A 280 2.32 -14.64 40.74
C VAL A 280 2.85 -15.69 41.72
N ARG A 281 3.27 -16.85 41.21
CA ARG A 281 3.83 -17.96 41.98
C ARG A 281 5.28 -18.21 41.62
N HIS A 282 6.05 -18.62 42.63
CA HIS A 282 7.41 -19.11 42.43
C HIS A 282 7.38 -20.54 41.88
N ILE A 283 8.24 -20.82 40.91
CA ILE A 283 8.62 -22.19 40.51
C ILE A 283 10.10 -22.41 40.82
N ASP A 284 10.41 -23.60 41.32
CA ASP A 284 11.75 -24.04 41.72
C ASP A 284 12.57 -24.63 40.57
N PHE A 285 12.04 -24.61 39.35
CA PHE A 285 12.71 -25.05 38.14
C PHE A 285 12.82 -23.94 37.10
N MET A 286 13.83 -24.07 36.24
CA MET A 286 14.05 -23.14 35.14
C MET A 286 13.18 -23.53 33.94
N MET A 287 12.25 -22.65 33.56
CA MET A 287 11.48 -22.82 32.34
C MET A 287 12.32 -22.37 31.13
N PRO A 288 12.60 -23.23 30.13
CA PRO A 288 13.42 -22.88 28.97
C PRO A 288 12.62 -22.15 27.87
N VAL A 289 11.31 -22.00 28.05
CA VAL A 289 10.39 -21.35 27.11
C VAL A 289 9.46 -20.43 27.88
N TYR A 290 8.80 -19.50 27.19
CA TYR A 290 7.65 -18.80 27.75
C TYR A 290 6.38 -19.31 27.06
N MET A 291 5.36 -19.57 27.87
CA MET A 291 4.08 -20.09 27.44
C MET A 291 2.96 -19.26 28.08
N HIS A 292 2.01 -18.83 27.27
CA HIS A 292 0.78 -18.19 27.72
C HIS A 292 -0.42 -19.00 27.25
N VAL A 293 -1.36 -19.23 28.15
CA VAL A 293 -2.63 -19.92 27.89
C VAL A 293 -3.75 -18.93 28.16
N PHE A 294 -4.71 -18.85 27.24
CA PHE A 294 -5.83 -17.92 27.28
C PHE A 294 -7.14 -18.71 27.29
N ASP A 295 -7.94 -18.50 28.34
CA ASP A 295 -9.27 -19.09 28.55
C ASP A 295 -9.34 -20.63 28.44
N GLY A 296 -8.21 -21.32 28.52
CA GLY A 296 -8.08 -22.76 28.29
C GLY A 296 -8.35 -23.21 26.84
N LYS A 297 -8.41 -22.26 25.89
CA LYS A 297 -8.76 -22.52 24.48
C LYS A 297 -7.57 -22.40 23.55
N GLU A 298 -6.70 -21.43 23.81
CA GLU A 298 -5.53 -21.16 22.98
C GLU A 298 -4.29 -21.04 23.85
N PHE A 299 -3.15 -21.45 23.31
CA PHE A 299 -1.86 -21.19 23.93
C PHE A 299 -0.84 -20.73 22.90
N LEU A 300 0.12 -19.94 23.35
CA LEU A 300 1.28 -19.55 22.59
C LEU A 300 2.52 -19.90 23.39
N MET A 301 3.40 -20.68 22.78
CA MET A 301 4.71 -21.04 23.32
C MET A 301 5.79 -20.49 22.41
N SER A 302 6.85 -19.96 23.01
CA SER A 302 8.00 -19.48 22.24
C SER A 302 9.29 -19.63 23.04
N HIS A 303 10.35 -19.97 22.31
CA HIS A 303 11.68 -20.11 22.86
C HIS A 303 12.38 -18.74 22.89
N PRO A 304 13.00 -18.35 24.01
CA PRO A 304 13.85 -17.18 24.05
C PRO A 304 15.12 -17.45 23.23
N ILE A 305 15.27 -16.79 22.09
CA ILE A 305 16.51 -16.86 21.30
C ILE A 305 17.53 -15.92 21.98
N PRO A 306 18.67 -16.43 22.44
CA PRO A 306 19.67 -15.64 23.17
C PRO A 306 20.52 -14.84 22.18
N ASP A 307 19.99 -13.72 21.69
CA ASP A 307 20.77 -12.62 21.07
C ASP A 307 19.98 -11.30 20.98
N ASP A 308 18.90 -11.18 21.76
CA ASP A 308 17.90 -10.12 21.63
C ASP A 308 17.85 -9.18 22.85
N ASP A 309 19.01 -8.97 23.52
CA ASP A 309 19.27 -7.90 24.51
C ASP A 309 19.65 -6.57 23.80
N SER A 310 19.11 -6.31 22.61
CA SER A 310 19.19 -5.00 21.95
C SER A 310 17.86 -4.27 22.13
N SER A 311 17.89 -3.40 23.14
CA SER A 311 17.29 -2.05 23.23
C SER A 311 16.07 -1.75 22.37
#